data_AF-A0A946YKD2-F1
#
_entry.id   AF-A0A946YKD2-F1
#
_cell.length_a   1.000
_cell.length_b   1.000
_cell.length_c   1.000
_cell.angle_alpha   90.00
_cell.angle_beta   90.00
_cell.angle_gamma   90.00
#
_symmetry.space_group_name_H-M   'P 1'
#
loop_
_entity.id
_entity.type
_entity.pdbx_description
1 polymer ?
#
loop_
_entity_poly.entity_id
_entity_poly.type
_entity_poly.pdbx_seq_one_letter_code
_entity_poly.pdbx_strand_id
1 'polypeptide(L)'
;PGASDDHRPYFQGSAEDYINWLPSMLDNWQATSHAISNCLFIIDGNEAEGEILTRAWHRSKDGKQDVIGYGRYADRYQKRDGIWRFAHRSLVLDYDETNVVNMPEGNAGVADNAGQAGSGDPVYTALALFAKDRTASDNIPDKKLK
;
A
#
# COMPACT_ATOMS: atom_id res chain seq x y z
N PRO A 1 -7.50 2.90 17.22
CA PRO A 1 -7.06 4.17 17.84
C PRO A 1 -5.60 4.11 18.34
N GLY A 2 -4.83 5.17 18.10
CA GLY A 2 -3.46 5.32 18.62
C GLY A 2 -2.33 4.69 17.79
N ALA A 3 -2.56 4.35 16.53
CA ALA A 3 -1.48 3.97 15.63
C ALA A 3 -0.83 5.21 15.00
N SER A 4 0.44 5.10 14.59
CA SER A 4 1.17 6.16 13.89
C SER A 4 1.90 5.64 12.67
N ASP A 5 2.23 6.57 11.78
CA ASP A 5 2.97 6.30 10.55
C ASP A 5 4.12 7.30 10.41
N ASP A 6 5.29 6.79 10.02
CA ASP A 6 6.50 7.55 9.70
C ASP A 6 6.99 7.18 8.29
N HIS A 7 6.57 7.97 7.31
CA HIS A 7 7.00 7.94 5.91
C HIS A 7 7.79 9.22 5.59
N ARG A 8 8.73 9.59 6.44
CA ARG A 8 9.57 10.77 6.18
C ARG A 8 10.38 10.63 4.88
N PRO A 9 10.66 11.75 4.19
CA PRO A 9 10.33 13.13 4.58
C PRO A 9 8.88 13.55 4.28
N TYR A 10 8.04 12.65 3.74
CA TYR A 10 6.73 13.00 3.19
C TYR A 10 5.63 13.10 4.24
N PHE A 11 5.65 12.21 5.23
CA PHE A 11 4.63 12.18 6.28
C PHE A 11 5.21 11.70 7.61
N GLN A 12 4.74 12.30 8.70
CA GLN A 12 4.84 11.71 10.02
C GLN A 12 3.65 12.17 10.87
N GLY A 13 2.94 11.24 11.49
CA GLY A 13 1.76 11.59 12.27
C GLY A 13 0.95 10.40 12.74
N SER A 14 -0.30 10.67 13.14
CA SER A 14 -1.24 9.61 13.51
C SER A 14 -1.72 8.84 12.27
N ALA A 15 -2.22 7.63 12.46
CA ALA A 15 -2.83 6.86 11.37
C ALA A 15 -4.08 7.55 10.79
N GLU A 16 -4.80 8.34 11.60
CA GLU A 16 -5.94 9.14 11.12
C GLU A 16 -5.48 10.27 10.20
N ASP A 17 -4.45 11.01 10.61
CA ASP A 17 -3.85 12.06 9.78
C ASP A 17 -3.27 11.47 8.49
N TYR A 18 -2.68 10.27 8.57
CA TYR A 18 -2.15 9.56 7.39
C TYR A 18 -3.27 9.24 6.40
N ILE A 19 -4.37 8.67 6.86
CA ILE A 19 -5.54 8.34 6.02
C ILE A 19 -6.12 9.61 5.38
N ASN A 20 -6.19 10.71 6.12
CA ASN A 20 -6.70 11.99 5.61
C ASN A 20 -5.75 12.63 4.59
N TRP A 21 -4.43 12.47 4.77
CA TRP A 21 -3.41 12.99 3.88
C TRP A 21 -3.26 12.15 2.60
N LEU A 22 -3.47 10.83 2.70
CA LEU A 22 -3.16 9.86 1.64
C LEU A 22 -3.78 10.19 0.27
N PRO A 23 -5.05 10.65 0.14
CA PRO A 23 -5.60 11.06 -1.15
C PRO A 23 -4.76 12.13 -1.85
N SER A 24 -4.29 13.15 -1.11
CA SER A 24 -3.46 14.22 -1.67
C SER A 24 -2.10 13.73 -2.17
N MET A 25 -1.55 12.68 -1.52
CA MET A 25 -0.33 12.03 -1.98
C MET A 25 -0.58 11.18 -3.23
N LEU A 26 -1.66 10.39 -3.23
CA LEU A 26 -2.03 9.53 -4.36
C LEU A 26 -2.37 10.32 -5.63
N ASP A 27 -2.88 11.55 -5.49
CA ASP A 27 -3.18 12.45 -6.62
C ASP A 27 -1.96 12.81 -7.49
N ASN A 28 -0.74 12.57 -6.99
CA ASN A 28 0.51 12.80 -7.74
C ASN A 28 0.85 11.64 -8.69
N TRP A 29 0.17 10.51 -8.58
CA TRP A 29 0.55 9.27 -9.25
C TRP A 29 -0.56 8.77 -10.17
N GLN A 30 -0.19 8.34 -11.37
CA GLN A 30 -1.11 7.63 -12.27
C GLN A 30 -1.36 6.21 -11.76
N ALA A 31 -0.35 5.57 -11.19
CA ALA A 31 -0.42 4.23 -10.63
C ALA A 31 0.63 4.06 -9.54
N THR A 32 0.33 3.21 -8.56
CA THR A 32 1.27 2.82 -7.50
C THR A 32 1.19 1.31 -7.30
N SER A 33 2.30 0.69 -6.93
CA SER A 33 2.37 -0.74 -6.60
C SER A 33 3.42 -0.95 -5.53
N HIS A 34 3.04 -1.60 -4.44
CA HIS A 34 3.95 -1.98 -3.38
C HIS A 34 4.10 -3.49 -3.40
N ALA A 35 5.28 -3.96 -3.79
CA ALA A 35 5.64 -5.37 -3.73
C ALA A 35 6.27 -5.65 -2.36
N ILE A 36 5.59 -6.49 -1.57
CA ILE A 36 6.09 -6.98 -0.30
C ILE A 36 6.75 -8.33 -0.52
N SER A 37 7.95 -8.53 0.05
CA SER A 37 8.70 -9.79 -0.09
C SER A 37 8.95 -10.45 1.27
N ASN A 38 10.22 -10.72 1.63
CA ASN A 38 10.53 -11.39 2.89
C ASN A 38 10.06 -10.54 4.08
N CYS A 39 9.41 -11.21 5.02
CA CYS A 39 8.97 -10.63 6.28
C CYS A 39 9.57 -11.44 7.44
N LEU A 40 10.22 -10.78 8.37
CA LEU A 40 10.65 -11.34 9.64
C LEU A 40 9.79 -10.75 10.75
N PHE A 41 9.28 -11.59 11.65
CA PHE A 41 8.50 -11.14 12.81
C PHE A 41 9.05 -11.73 14.09
N ILE A 42 9.14 -10.89 15.13
CA ILE A 42 9.34 -11.31 16.52
C ILE A 42 8.03 -11.06 17.24
N ILE A 43 7.50 -12.08 17.92
CA ILE A 43 6.21 -12.03 18.61
C ILE A 43 6.45 -12.26 20.10
N ASP A 44 5.96 -11.32 20.93
CA ASP A 44 5.96 -11.42 22.38
C ASP A 44 4.53 -11.21 22.92
N GLY A 45 3.84 -12.31 23.21
CA GLY A 45 2.46 -12.29 23.69
C GLY A 45 1.50 -11.58 22.72
N ASN A 46 1.08 -10.38 23.10
CA ASN A 46 0.15 -9.54 22.32
C ASN A 46 0.85 -8.40 21.56
N GLU A 47 2.17 -8.39 21.53
CA GLU A 47 2.99 -7.43 20.80
C GLU A 47 3.84 -8.17 19.76
N ALA A 48 4.16 -7.49 18.66
CA ALA A 48 5.10 -8.00 17.69
C ALA A 48 5.84 -6.87 16.98
N GLU A 49 7.06 -7.15 16.54
CA GLU A 49 7.84 -6.29 15.67
C GLU A 49 8.07 -7.02 14.34
N GLY A 50 8.07 -6.26 13.25
CA GLY A 50 8.26 -6.81 11.92
C GLY A 50 9.25 -6.00 11.10
N GLU A 51 10.17 -6.69 10.44
CA GLU A 51 10.97 -6.16 9.35
C GLU A 51 10.42 -6.74 8.04
N ILE A 52 9.93 -5.87 7.15
CA ILE A 52 9.24 -6.26 5.93
C ILE A 52 9.92 -5.60 4.73
N LEU A 53 10.56 -6.40 3.88
CA LEU A 53 11.16 -5.91 2.65
C LEU A 53 10.08 -5.41 1.69
N THR A 54 10.24 -4.17 1.21
CA THR A 54 9.29 -3.50 0.31
C THR A 54 9.97 -2.90 -0.91
N ARG A 55 9.32 -3.01 -2.06
CA ARG A 55 9.63 -2.23 -3.26
C ARG A 55 8.38 -1.45 -3.66
N ALA A 56 8.48 -0.12 -3.60
CA ALA A 56 7.39 0.80 -3.86
C ALA A 56 7.58 1.48 -5.22
N TRP A 57 6.86 1.01 -6.23
CA TRP A 57 6.85 1.59 -7.57
C TRP A 57 5.70 2.60 -7.71
N HIS A 58 5.99 3.75 -8.29
CA HIS A 58 5.02 4.81 -8.56
C HIS A 58 5.24 5.34 -9.98
N ARG A 59 4.17 5.43 -10.77
CA ARG A 59 4.17 6.13 -12.05
C ARG A 59 3.65 7.55 -11.87
N SER A 60 4.41 8.53 -12.34
CA SER A 60 4.01 9.95 -12.33
C SER A 60 2.65 10.14 -12.99
N LYS A 61 1.90 11.16 -12.56
CA LYS A 61 0.57 11.47 -13.10
C LYS A 61 0.53 11.62 -14.62
N ASP A 62 1.60 12.13 -15.22
CA ASP A 62 1.74 12.30 -16.67
C ASP A 62 2.27 11.04 -17.39
N GLY A 63 2.57 9.98 -16.66
CA GLY A 63 3.04 8.69 -17.18
C GLY A 63 4.49 8.68 -17.68
N LYS A 64 5.24 9.76 -17.48
CA LYS A 64 6.58 9.94 -18.07
C LYS A 64 7.73 9.50 -17.17
N GLN A 65 7.47 9.26 -15.89
CA GLN A 65 8.50 8.88 -14.92
C GLN A 65 7.99 7.76 -14.02
N ASP A 66 8.89 6.83 -13.71
CA ASP A 66 8.71 5.86 -12.64
C ASP A 66 9.64 6.21 -11.49
N VAL A 67 9.12 6.26 -10.28
CA VAL A 67 9.88 6.38 -9.03
C VAL A 67 9.78 5.06 -8.30
N ILE A 68 10.92 4.46 -7.97
CA ILE A 68 11.00 3.16 -7.29
C ILE A 68 11.78 3.32 -6.01
N GLY A 69 11.10 3.15 -4.87
CA GLY A 69 11.73 3.04 -3.56
C GLY A 69 12.03 1.59 -3.22
N TYR A 70 13.22 1.34 -2.70
CA TYR A 70 13.67 0.08 -2.14
C TYR A 70 13.96 0.28 -0.66
N GLY A 71 13.34 -0.54 0.18
CA GLY A 71 13.50 -0.36 1.60
C GLY A 71 12.79 -1.41 2.42
N ARG A 72 12.53 -1.04 3.66
CA ARG A 72 11.95 -1.92 4.68
C ARG A 72 10.91 -1.17 5.49
N TYR A 73 9.81 -1.83 5.80
CA TYR A 73 8.97 -1.38 6.90
C TYR A 73 9.53 -1.93 8.21
N ALA A 74 9.76 -1.04 9.17
CA ALA A 74 10.06 -1.33 10.56
C ALA A 74 8.76 -1.12 11.36
N ASP A 75 7.96 -2.17 11.44
CA ASP A 75 6.60 -2.11 11.97
C ASP A 75 6.53 -2.60 13.42
N ARG A 76 5.65 -1.98 14.20
CA ARG A 76 5.18 -2.51 15.48
C ARG A 76 3.71 -2.86 15.40
N TYR A 77 3.32 -3.97 16.01
CA TYR A 77 1.99 -4.54 15.98
C TYR A 77 1.48 -4.80 17.39
N GLN A 78 0.16 -4.74 17.55
CA GLN A 78 -0.51 -5.13 18.78
C GLN A 78 -1.75 -5.97 18.49
N LYS A 79 -1.92 -7.05 19.24
CA LYS A 79 -3.12 -7.88 19.23
C LYS A 79 -4.14 -7.32 20.20
N ARG A 80 -5.27 -6.85 19.67
CA ARG A 80 -6.40 -6.29 20.43
C ARG A 80 -7.67 -7.04 20.09
N ASP A 81 -8.36 -7.57 21.10
CA ASP A 81 -9.56 -8.41 20.94
C ASP A 81 -9.31 -9.60 20.00
N GLY A 82 -8.14 -10.23 20.13
CA GLY A 82 -7.74 -11.36 19.30
C GLY A 82 -7.25 -11.00 17.88
N ILE A 83 -7.30 -9.72 17.50
CA ILE A 83 -6.97 -9.24 16.14
C ILE A 83 -5.68 -8.42 16.16
N TRP A 84 -4.70 -8.82 15.35
CA TRP A 84 -3.48 -8.05 15.12
C TRP A 84 -3.76 -6.77 14.33
N ARG A 85 -3.19 -5.66 14.76
CA ARG A 85 -3.28 -4.35 14.09
C ARG A 85 -1.92 -3.66 14.12
N PHE A 86 -1.69 -2.74 13.18
CA PHE A 86 -0.58 -1.80 13.27
C PHE A 86 -0.69 -0.96 14.54
N ALA A 87 0.40 -0.90 15.30
CA ALA A 87 0.62 0.08 16.35
C ALA A 87 1.53 1.21 15.84
N HIS A 88 2.49 0.89 14.97
CA HIS A 88 3.33 1.86 14.29
C HIS A 88 3.85 1.27 12.98
N ARG A 89 3.99 2.11 11.96
CA ARG A 89 4.74 1.81 10.74
C ARG A 89 5.80 2.87 10.51
N SER A 90 7.01 2.45 10.18
CA SER A 90 8.07 3.34 9.70
C SER A 90 8.66 2.79 8.41
N LEU A 91 8.75 3.64 7.38
CA LEU A 91 9.49 3.33 6.17
C LEU A 91 10.97 3.67 6.38
N VAL A 92 11.81 2.65 6.32
CA VAL A 92 13.26 2.78 6.16
C VAL A 92 13.55 2.68 4.66
N LEU A 93 13.70 3.82 3.99
CA LEU A 93 14.05 3.87 2.57
C LEU A 93 15.57 3.73 2.43
N ASP A 94 16.02 2.60 1.90
CA ASP A 94 17.45 2.28 1.75
C ASP A 94 18.01 2.89 0.44
N TYR A 95 17.21 2.90 -0.63
CA TYR A 95 17.57 3.46 -1.94
C TYR A 95 16.33 3.84 -2.75
N ASP A 96 16.43 4.84 -3.61
CA ASP A 96 15.42 5.15 -4.62
C ASP A 96 16.05 5.42 -5.98
N GLU A 97 15.29 5.13 -7.03
CA GLU A 97 15.64 5.46 -8.40
C GLU A 97 14.46 6.09 -9.14
N THR A 98 14.78 6.98 -10.08
CA THR A 98 13.81 7.58 -10.99
C THR A 98 14.19 7.24 -12.42
N ASN A 99 13.25 6.62 -13.14
CA ASN A 99 13.43 6.19 -14.51
C ASN A 99 12.52 6.99 -15.44
N VAL A 100 13.06 7.44 -16.58
CA VAL A 100 12.24 8.03 -17.65
C VAL A 100 11.50 6.91 -18.38
N VAL A 101 10.19 7.07 -18.51
CA VAL A 101 9.33 6.11 -19.20
C VAL A 101 9.22 6.54 -20.67
N ASN A 102 9.91 5.82 -21.54
CA ASN A 102 9.77 5.95 -22.98
C ASN A 102 8.77 4.91 -23.48
N MET A 103 7.48 5.26 -23.55
CA MET A 103 6.50 4.43 -24.24
C MET A 103 6.52 4.78 -25.73
N PRO A 104 6.84 3.82 -26.63
CA PRO A 104 6.64 4.04 -28.06
C PRO A 104 5.16 4.29 -28.35
N GLU A 105 4.85 5.27 -29.20
CA GLU A 105 3.48 5.47 -29.69
C GLU A 105 2.95 4.14 -30.28
N GLY A 106 1.76 3.73 -29.82
CA GLY A 106 1.08 2.52 -30.32
C GLY A 106 1.38 1.20 -29.59
N ASN A 107 2.24 1.18 -28.56
CA ASN A 107 2.47 -0.06 -27.80
C ASN A 107 1.39 -0.25 -26.71
N ALA A 108 0.21 -0.74 -27.10
CA ALA A 108 -0.93 -1.05 -26.23
C ALA A 108 -0.75 -2.33 -25.38
N GLY A 109 0.50 -2.72 -25.08
CA GLY A 109 0.90 -4.03 -24.60
C GLY A 109 0.49 -4.42 -23.18
N VAL A 110 -0.67 -3.94 -22.68
CA VAL A 110 -1.38 -4.42 -21.48
C VAL A 110 -2.89 -4.04 -21.50
N ALA A 111 -3.39 -3.31 -22.49
CA ALA A 111 -4.65 -2.56 -22.37
C ALA A 111 -5.89 -3.42 -22.09
N ASP A 112 -5.99 -4.60 -22.69
CA ASP A 112 -7.20 -5.43 -22.61
C ASP A 112 -7.45 -6.05 -21.22
N ASN A 113 -6.43 -6.13 -20.36
CA ASN A 113 -6.53 -6.76 -19.04
C ASN A 113 -5.67 -6.06 -17.98
N ALA A 114 -5.56 -4.74 -18.08
CA ALA A 114 -4.81 -3.93 -17.12
C ALA A 114 -5.53 -3.90 -15.75
N GLY A 115 -4.75 -3.94 -14.67
CA GLY A 115 -5.26 -3.74 -13.32
C GLY A 115 -5.86 -2.34 -13.14
N GLN A 116 -6.86 -2.22 -12.27
CA GLN A 116 -7.49 -0.93 -11.95
C GLN A 116 -7.90 -0.86 -10.47
N ALA A 117 -7.93 0.34 -9.92
CA ALA A 117 -8.35 0.53 -8.54
C ALA A 117 -9.83 0.14 -8.34
N GLY A 118 -10.14 -0.46 -7.19
CA GLY A 118 -11.51 -0.80 -6.82
C GLY A 118 -12.03 -2.11 -7.42
N SER A 119 -13.35 -2.24 -7.49
CA SER A 119 -14.03 -3.50 -7.85
C SER A 119 -13.91 -3.88 -9.33
N GLY A 120 -13.45 -2.97 -10.18
CA GLY A 120 -13.25 -3.23 -11.60
C GLY A 120 -12.00 -4.06 -11.91
N ASP A 121 -11.10 -4.29 -10.95
CA ASP A 121 -9.85 -5.00 -11.21
C ASP A 121 -10.10 -6.39 -11.82
N PRO A 122 -9.43 -6.77 -12.92
CA PRO A 122 -9.61 -8.07 -13.57
C PRO A 122 -9.38 -9.27 -12.64
N VAL A 123 -8.63 -9.11 -11.55
CA VAL A 123 -8.40 -10.18 -10.57
C VAL A 123 -9.73 -10.64 -9.96
N TYR A 124 -10.70 -9.74 -9.77
CA TYR A 124 -12.03 -10.12 -9.26
C TYR A 124 -12.86 -10.90 -10.27
N THR A 125 -12.66 -10.67 -11.57
CA THR A 125 -13.27 -11.52 -12.62
C THR A 125 -12.59 -12.88 -12.68
N ALA A 126 -11.26 -12.92 -12.55
CA ALA A 126 -10.49 -14.14 -12.63
C ALA A 126 -10.63 -15.04 -11.38
N LEU A 127 -10.81 -14.46 -10.20
CA LEU A 127 -10.83 -15.18 -8.91
C LEU A 127 -12.14 -14.94 -8.15
N ALA A 128 -13.13 -15.82 -8.35
CA ALA A 128 -14.47 -15.68 -7.78
C ALA A 128 -14.51 -15.58 -6.24
N LEU A 129 -13.56 -16.20 -5.52
CA LEU A 129 -13.47 -16.09 -4.06
C LEU A 129 -13.07 -14.67 -3.62
N PHE A 130 -12.18 -14.02 -4.37
CA PHE A 130 -11.78 -12.63 -4.10
C PHE A 130 -12.93 -11.67 -4.35
N ALA A 131 -13.69 -11.87 -5.43
CA ALA A 131 -14.89 -11.07 -5.69
C ALA A 131 -15.93 -11.19 -4.57
N LYS A 132 -16.15 -12.41 -4.07
CA LYS A 132 -17.08 -12.67 -2.97
C LYS A 132 -16.64 -11.96 -1.69
N ASP A 133 -15.36 -12.04 -1.33
CA ASP A 133 -14.83 -11.38 -0.15
C ASP A 133 -14.91 -9.84 -0.23
N ARG A 134 -14.60 -9.28 -1.42
CA ARG A 134 -14.68 -7.84 -1.64
C ARG A 134 -16.10 -7.28 -1.50
N THR A 135 -17.08 -7.94 -2.13
CA THR A 135 -18.49 -7.54 -2.04
C THR A 135 -19.05 -7.71 -0.62
N ALA A 136 -18.56 -8.67 0.16
CA ALA A 136 -18.92 -8.80 1.57
C ALA A 136 -18.38 -7.63 2.41
N SER A 137 -17.20 -7.10 2.06
CA SER A 137 -16.55 -5.97 2.72
C SER A 137 -17.19 -4.62 2.38
N ASP A 138 -17.60 -4.41 1.12
CA ASP A 138 -18.30 -3.18 0.69
C ASP A 138 -19.73 -3.06 1.29
N ASN A 139 -20.29 -4.18 1.79
CA ASN A 139 -21.57 -4.23 2.51
C ASN A 139 -21.43 -4.15 4.04
N ILE A 140 -20.21 -3.94 4.56
CA ILE A 140 -20.03 -3.61 5.97
C ILE A 140 -20.30 -2.10 6.09
N PRO A 141 -21.43 -1.67 6.68
CA PRO A 141 -21.65 -0.24 6.92
C PRO A 141 -20.47 0.27 7.72
N ASP A 142 -19.87 1.40 7.28
CA ASP A 142 -18.74 2.08 7.93
C ASP A 142 -18.72 1.73 9.41
N LYS A 143 -17.92 0.71 9.77
CA LYS A 143 -17.63 0.46 11.17
C LYS A 143 -16.77 1.63 11.53
N LYS A 144 -17.44 2.70 11.98
CA LYS A 144 -16.82 3.81 12.69
C LYS A 144 -15.81 3.16 13.61
N LEU A 145 -14.54 3.35 13.28
CA LEU A 145 -13.42 3.02 14.13
C LEU A 145 -13.61 3.88 15.38
N LYS A 146 -14.40 3.36 16.32
CA LYS A 146 -14.49 3.85 17.68
C LYS A 146 -13.31 3.27 18.45
#